data_AF-A0A7S1ESF1-F1
#
_entry.id   AF-A0A7S1ESF1-F1
#
_cell.length_a   1.000
_cell.length_b   1.000
_cell.length_c   1.000
_cell.angle_alpha   90.00
_cell.angle_beta   90.00
_cell.angle_gamma   90.00
#
_symmetry.space_group_name_H-M   'P 1'
#
loop_
_entity.id
_entity.type
_entity.pdbx_description
1 polymer ?
#
loop_
_entity_poly.entity_id
_entity_poly.type
_entity_poly.pdbx_seq_one_letter_code
_entity_poly.pdbx_strand_id
1 'polypeptide(L)'
;PARNFHERLHSLQFQTKVVLQACEEVFNAEMFFRVLEFCLALGNELNLGSSKGNAKGFSVLDLPTLSMTTTTDKKGHLMHYICATLAAKRPELLSFPNA
;
A
#
# COMPACT_ATOMS: atom_id res chain seq x y z
N PRO A 1 -5.49 42.41 -10.07
CA PRO A 1 -6.64 41.47 -10.15
C PRO A 1 -6.42 40.30 -11.15
N ALA A 2 -6.13 40.57 -12.43
CA ALA A 2 -5.97 39.53 -13.46
C ALA A 2 -4.72 38.62 -13.28
N ARG A 3 -3.60 39.17 -12.80
CA ARG A 3 -2.35 38.41 -12.55
C ARG A 3 -2.53 37.28 -11.51
N ASN A 4 -3.25 37.57 -10.43
CA ASN A 4 -3.54 36.61 -9.34
C ASN A 4 -4.51 35.50 -9.81
N PHE A 5 -5.40 35.80 -10.77
CA PHE A 5 -6.26 34.78 -11.37
C PHE A 5 -5.46 33.75 -12.18
N HIS A 6 -4.53 34.21 -13.03
CA HIS A 6 -3.74 33.31 -13.88
C HIS A 6 -2.79 32.42 -13.06
N GLU A 7 -2.14 32.96 -12.02
CA GLU A 7 -1.29 32.19 -11.11
C GLU A 7 -2.08 31.11 -10.36
N ARG A 8 -3.30 31.44 -9.86
CA ARG A 8 -4.18 30.46 -9.21
C ARG A 8 -4.68 29.40 -10.18
N LEU A 9 -5.05 29.79 -11.40
CA LEU A 9 -5.51 28.86 -12.43
C LEU A 9 -4.41 27.86 -12.79
N HIS A 10 -3.17 28.33 -13.01
CA HIS A 10 -2.03 27.47 -13.30
C HIS A 10 -1.72 26.52 -12.13
N SER A 11 -1.77 27.01 -10.89
CA SER A 11 -1.58 26.19 -9.69
C SER A 11 -2.62 25.07 -9.59
N LEU A 12 -3.90 25.39 -9.80
CA LEU A 12 -4.97 24.38 -9.80
C LEU A 12 -4.79 23.34 -10.91
N GLN A 13 -4.49 23.77 -12.13
CA GLN A 13 -4.23 22.86 -13.25
C GLN A 13 -3.06 21.91 -12.96
N PHE A 14 -1.98 22.44 -12.37
CA PHE A 14 -0.84 21.63 -11.97
C PHE A 14 -1.21 20.61 -10.89
N GLN A 15 -1.91 21.04 -9.83
CA GLN A 15 -2.35 20.14 -8.75
C GLN A 15 -3.28 19.03 -9.27
N THR A 16 -4.23 19.36 -10.14
CA THR A 16 -5.12 18.37 -10.77
C THR A 16 -4.32 17.36 -11.59
N LYS A 17 -3.34 17.83 -12.38
CA LYS A 17 -2.49 16.94 -13.17
C LYS A 17 -1.69 15.98 -12.29
N VAL A 18 -1.11 16.48 -11.19
CA VAL A 18 -0.37 15.65 -10.23
C VAL A 18 -1.25 14.57 -9.62
N VAL A 19 -2.47 14.93 -9.18
CA VAL A 19 -3.42 13.95 -8.61
C VAL A 19 -3.84 12.92 -9.64
N LEU A 20 -4.14 13.34 -10.87
CA LEU A 20 -4.53 12.42 -11.94
C LEU A 20 -3.40 11.43 -12.24
N GLN A 21 -2.17 11.92 -12.40
CA GLN A 21 -1.01 11.09 -12.66
C GLN A 21 -0.75 10.10 -11.51
N ALA A 22 -0.83 10.55 -10.25
CA ALA A 22 -0.67 9.66 -9.10
C ALA A 22 -1.76 8.58 -9.06
N CYS A 23 -3.01 8.92 -9.38
CA CYS A 23 -4.07 7.91 -9.52
C CYS A 23 -3.74 6.91 -10.62
N GLU A 24 -3.34 7.37 -11.82
CA GLU A 24 -2.96 6.50 -12.93
C GLU A 24 -1.79 5.57 -12.57
N GLU A 25 -0.76 6.08 -11.91
CA GLU A 25 0.39 5.27 -11.44
C GLU A 25 -0.07 4.19 -10.46
N VAL A 26 -0.93 4.50 -9.49
CA VAL A 26 -1.46 3.53 -8.53
C VAL A 26 -2.36 2.49 -9.20
N PHE A 27 -3.27 2.91 -10.09
CA PHE A 27 -4.18 1.99 -10.77
C PHE A 27 -3.48 1.07 -11.79
N ASN A 28 -2.36 1.52 -12.36
CA ASN A 28 -1.58 0.72 -13.30
C ASN A 28 -0.46 -0.10 -12.63
N ALA A 29 -0.21 0.09 -11.33
CA ALA A 29 0.81 -0.66 -10.59
C ALA A 29 0.36 -2.10 -10.28
N GLU A 30 0.45 -2.99 -11.27
CA GLU A 30 0.08 -4.41 -11.09
C GLU A 30 0.80 -5.05 -9.88
N MET A 31 2.08 -4.74 -9.72
CA MET A 31 2.90 -5.24 -8.62
C MET A 31 2.39 -4.78 -7.24
N PHE A 32 1.84 -3.56 -7.15
CA PHE A 32 1.22 -3.07 -5.92
C PHE A 32 0.01 -3.94 -5.54
N PHE A 33 -0.88 -4.24 -6.48
CA PHE A 33 -2.04 -5.09 -6.22
C PHE A 33 -1.64 -6.51 -5.82
N ARG A 34 -0.59 -7.08 -6.41
CA ARG A 34 -0.06 -8.40 -6.01
C ARG A 34 0.50 -8.39 -4.59
N VAL A 35 1.14 -7.30 -4.16
CA VAL A 35 1.57 -7.11 -2.76
C VAL A 35 0.35 -7.02 -1.83
N LEU A 36 -0.71 -6.30 -2.21
CA LEU A 36 -1.94 -6.23 -1.43
C LEU A 36 -2.63 -7.59 -1.31
N GLU A 37 -2.71 -8.37 -2.38
CA GLU A 37 -3.26 -9.73 -2.38
C GLU A 37 -2.47 -10.64 -1.43
N PHE A 38 -1.13 -10.55 -1.45
CA PHE A 38 -0.28 -11.28 -0.52
C PHE A 38 -0.55 -10.89 0.94
N CYS A 39 -0.66 -9.58 1.23
CA CYS A 39 -1.02 -9.09 2.56
C CYS A 39 -2.39 -9.59 3.01
N LEU A 40 -3.38 -9.66 2.11
CA LEU A 40 -4.71 -10.21 2.41
C LEU A 40 -4.64 -11.70 2.75
N ALA A 41 -3.95 -12.49 1.93
CA ALA A 41 -3.77 -13.92 2.15
C ALA A 41 -3.10 -14.19 3.49
N LEU A 42 -1.99 -13.49 3.78
CA LEU A 42 -1.28 -13.62 5.04
C LEU A 42 -2.14 -13.16 6.23
N GLY A 43 -2.82 -12.03 6.11
CA GLY A 43 -3.73 -11.54 7.14
C GLY A 43 -4.84 -12.53 7.47
N ASN A 44 -5.39 -13.21 6.45
CA ASN A 44 -6.40 -14.25 6.63
C ASN A 44 -5.84 -15.50 7.33
N GLU A 45 -4.62 -15.92 7.00
CA GLU A 45 -3.94 -17.02 7.70
C GLU A 45 -3.69 -16.67 9.17
N LEU A 46 -3.16 -15.48 9.45
CA LEU A 46 -2.84 -15.03 10.82
C LEU A 46 -4.09 -14.82 11.68
N ASN A 47 -5.21 -14.44 11.07
CA ASN A 47 -6.48 -14.20 11.76
C ASN A 47 -7.46 -15.39 11.69
N LEU A 48 -7.00 -16.57 11.30
CA LEU A 48 -7.84 -17.77 11.21
C LEU A 48 -8.54 -18.05 12.56
N GLY A 49 -9.86 -18.26 12.51
CA GLY A 49 -10.68 -18.50 13.70
C GLY A 49 -11.11 -17.24 14.48
N SER A 50 -10.69 -16.05 14.04
CA SER A 50 -11.19 -14.77 14.56
C SER A 50 -12.27 -14.17 13.66
N SER A 51 -12.96 -13.12 14.14
CA SER A 51 -13.91 -12.34 13.33
C SER A 51 -13.27 -11.59 12.16
N LYS A 52 -11.93 -11.48 12.14
CA LYS A 52 -11.15 -10.84 11.07
C LYS A 52 -10.58 -11.83 10.05
N GLY A 53 -10.79 -13.14 10.24
CA GLY A 53 -10.41 -14.16 9.26
C GLY A 53 -11.36 -14.18 8.05
N ASN A 54 -10.90 -14.79 6.95
CA ASN A 54 -11.68 -14.93 5.70
C ASN A 54 -12.19 -13.60 5.12
N ALA A 55 -11.42 -12.52 5.29
CA ALA A 55 -11.70 -11.23 4.70
C ALA A 55 -11.55 -11.28 3.17
N LYS A 56 -12.36 -10.49 2.46
CA LYS A 56 -12.29 -10.31 1.00
C LYS A 56 -11.41 -9.13 0.57
N GLY A 57 -10.95 -8.34 1.54
CA GLY A 57 -10.19 -7.12 1.34
C GLY A 57 -9.95 -6.42 2.68
N PHE A 58 -9.14 -5.37 2.64
CA PHE A 58 -8.85 -4.50 3.78
C PHE A 58 -8.71 -3.05 3.29
N SER A 59 -8.76 -2.08 4.20
CA SER A 59 -8.58 -0.68 3.82
C SER A 59 -7.11 -0.40 3.56
N VAL A 60 -6.78 0.27 2.44
CA VAL A 60 -5.41 0.75 2.18
C VAL A 60 -4.91 1.68 3.30
N LEU A 61 -5.83 2.35 4.00
CA LEU A 61 -5.53 3.18 5.17
C LEU A 61 -4.99 2.37 6.36
N ASP A 62 -5.17 1.05 6.37
CA ASP A 62 -4.68 0.17 7.44
C ASP A 62 -3.21 -0.23 7.22
N LEU A 63 -2.64 -0.05 6.03
CA LEU A 63 -1.24 -0.44 5.73
C LEU A 63 -0.20 0.14 6.71
N PRO A 64 -0.31 1.41 7.18
CA PRO A 64 0.63 1.94 8.17
C PRO A 64 0.64 1.15 9.49
N THR A 65 -0.46 0.47 9.84
CA THR A 65 -0.56 -0.34 11.07
C THR A 65 0.34 -1.57 11.05
N LEU A 66 0.77 -2.03 9.88
CA LEU A 66 1.68 -3.16 9.72
C LEU A 66 3.06 -2.86 10.33
N SER A 67 3.50 -1.60 10.30
CA SER A 67 4.75 -1.15 10.92
C SER A 67 4.60 -0.85 12.41
N MET A 68 3.36 -0.75 12.91
CA MET A 68 3.06 -0.51 14.33
C MET A 68 2.77 -1.81 15.11
N THR A 69 2.36 -2.87 14.42
CA THR A 69 2.00 -4.14 15.05
C THR A 69 3.25 -4.94 15.36
N THR A 70 3.63 -5.02 16.64
CA THR A 70 4.83 -5.73 17.09
C THR A 70 4.62 -7.25 17.09
N THR A 71 5.68 -7.97 16.73
CA THR A 71 5.78 -9.43 16.91
C THR A 71 5.75 -9.81 18.39
N THR A 72 5.29 -11.03 18.71
CA THR A 72 5.17 -11.51 20.11
C THR A 72 6.52 -11.53 20.84
N ASP A 73 7.61 -11.80 20.12
CA ASP A 73 8.97 -11.80 20.66
C ASP A 73 9.61 -10.38 20.73
N LYS A 74 8.88 -9.35 20.28
CA LYS A 74 9.28 -7.95 20.25
C LYS A 74 10.55 -7.66 19.43
N LYS A 75 10.96 -8.57 18.53
CA LYS A 75 12.17 -8.41 17.71
C LYS A 75 11.92 -7.66 16.41
N GLY A 76 10.66 -7.42 16.06
CA GLY A 76 10.28 -6.66 14.87
C GLY A 76 8.79 -6.33 14.85
N HIS A 77 8.35 -5.82 13.70
CA HIS A 77 6.94 -5.52 13.42
C HIS A 77 6.40 -6.41 12.29
N LEU A 78 5.09 -6.49 12.15
CA LEU A 78 4.42 -7.32 11.13
C LEU A 78 4.93 -7.00 9.72
N MET A 79 5.25 -5.74 9.40
CA MET A 79 5.85 -5.39 8.11
C MET A 79 7.24 -6.04 7.88
N HIS A 80 8.07 -6.27 8.90
CA HIS A 80 9.33 -7.00 8.74
C HIS A 80 9.06 -8.47 8.37
N TYR A 81 8.07 -9.08 9.04
CA TYR A 81 7.66 -10.44 8.76
C TYR A 81 7.09 -10.59 7.34
N ILE A 82 6.28 -9.63 6.88
CA ILE A 82 5.78 -9.57 5.50
C ILE A 82 6.94 -9.52 4.51
N CYS A 83 7.90 -8.60 4.68
CA CYS A 83 9.06 -8.49 3.80
C CYS A 83 9.89 -9.78 3.74
N ALA A 84 10.15 -10.40 4.90
CA ALA A 84 10.87 -11.66 4.97
C ALA A 84 10.13 -12.80 4.27
N THR A 85 8.80 -12.84 4.42
CA THR A 85 7.96 -13.87 3.77
C THR A 85 7.87 -13.65 2.26
N LEU A 86 7.78 -12.39 1.81
CA LEU A 86 7.88 -12.03 0.39
C LEU A 86 9.21 -12.46 -0.20
N ALA A 87 10.34 -12.15 0.47
CA ALA A 87 11.67 -12.58 0.02
C ALA A 87 11.79 -14.10 -0.15
N ALA A 88 11.16 -14.87 0.75
CA ALA A 88 11.21 -16.32 0.72
C ALA A 88 10.25 -16.95 -0.31
N LYS A 89 9.03 -16.42 -0.47
CA LYS A 89 7.97 -17.05 -1.26
C LYS A 89 7.74 -16.42 -2.63
N ARG A 90 7.93 -15.10 -2.74
CA ARG A 90 7.56 -14.25 -3.89
C ARG A 90 8.57 -13.11 -4.08
N PRO A 91 9.88 -13.40 -4.24
CA PRO A 91 10.92 -12.36 -4.29
C PRO A 91 10.72 -11.37 -5.44
N GLU A 92 10.02 -11.77 -6.51
CA GLU A 92 9.64 -10.88 -7.60
C GLU A 92 8.79 -9.70 -7.15
N LEU A 93 8.05 -9.82 -6.04
CA LEU A 93 7.22 -8.74 -5.50
C LEU A 93 8.04 -7.68 -4.75
N LEU A 94 9.31 -7.94 -4.43
CA LEU A 94 10.20 -6.98 -3.79
C LEU A 94 10.75 -5.92 -4.75
N SER A 95 10.54 -6.06 -6.06
CA SER A 95 10.97 -5.06 -7.04
C SER A 95 10.08 -3.81 -7.05
N PHE A 96 8.88 -3.88 -6.49
CA PHE A 96 8.01 -2.70 -6.31
C PHE A 96 8.67 -1.68 -5.35
N PRO A 97 8.69 -0.37 -5.68
CA PRO A 97 7.97 0.30 -6.76
C PRO A 97 8.75 0.50 -8.08
N ASN A 98 9.95 -0.08 -8.22
CA ASN A 98 10.89 0.25 -9.29
C ASN A 98 10.75 -0.63 -10.56
N ALA A 99 9.62 -1.33 -10.74
CA ALA A 99 9.36 -2.18 -11.90
C ALA A 99 8.71 -1.40 -13.04
#